data_AF-A0A7S3ISQ6-F1
#
_entry.id   AF-A0A7S3ISQ6-F1
#
_cell.length_a   1.000
_cell.length_b   1.000
_cell.length_c   1.000
_cell.angle_alpha   90.00
_cell.angle_beta   90.00
_cell.angle_gamma   90.00
#
_symmetry.space_group_name_H-M   'P 1'
#
loop_
_entity.id
_entity.type
_entity.pdbx_description
1 polymer ?
#
loop_
_entity_poly.entity_id
_entity_poly.type
_entity_poly.pdbx_seq_one_letter_code
_entity_poly.pdbx_strand_id
1 'polypeptide(L)'
;MYYSLTFEFRAKYDNDTIYFAHCYPYTYTDLTKFVSKTCTYQNKDKVRKTVLCKSLAGNDVDMLIVTNFASIPEDIAIRKAIILTARVHPGESNASWMMQGVIDFLVSDDEKAQ
;
A
#
# COMPACT_ATOMS: atom_id res chain seq x y z
N MET A 1 -23.64 25.16 -3.95
CA MET A 1 -22.43 25.92 -3.59
C MET A 1 -21.31 25.43 -4.49
N TYR A 2 -20.86 26.24 -5.45
CA TYR A 2 -19.82 25.85 -6.40
C TYR A 2 -18.48 26.36 -5.88
N TYR A 3 -17.58 25.45 -5.52
CA TYR A 3 -16.21 25.78 -5.18
C TYR A 3 -15.34 25.64 -6.43
N SER A 4 -14.47 26.61 -6.69
CA SER A 4 -13.54 26.59 -7.83
C SER A 4 -12.12 26.78 -7.32
N LEU A 5 -11.20 25.93 -7.79
CA LEU A 5 -9.76 26.11 -7.62
C LEU A 5 -9.20 26.78 -8.89
N THR A 6 -8.42 27.84 -8.72
CA THR A 6 -7.71 28.50 -9.82
C THR A 6 -6.24 28.63 -9.44
N PHE A 7 -5.34 28.23 -10.34
CA PHE A 7 -3.90 28.38 -10.15
C PHE A 7 -3.23 28.81 -11.46
N GLU A 8 -2.14 29.56 -11.34
CA GLU A 8 -1.24 29.92 -12.44
C GLU A 8 0.09 29.21 -12.21
N PHE A 9 0.65 28.64 -13.28
CA PHE A 9 1.97 28.01 -13.25
C PHE A 9 2.84 28.60 -14.36
N ARG A 10 4.08 28.96 -14.03
CA ARG A 10 5.09 29.41 -14.99
C ARG A 10 6.27 28.45 -14.94
N ALA A 11 6.53 27.76 -16.06
CA ALA A 11 7.68 26.88 -16.18
C ALA A 11 8.97 27.70 -16.06
N LYS A 12 10.00 27.14 -15.41
CA LYS A 12 11.26 27.83 -15.17
C LYS A 12 12.21 27.74 -16.36
N TYR A 13 12.21 26.61 -17.06
CA TYR A 13 13.13 26.35 -18.16
C TYR A 13 12.40 25.94 -19.43
N ASP A 14 13.03 26.23 -20.57
CA ASP A 14 12.56 25.78 -21.88
C ASP A 14 12.76 24.26 -22.02
N ASN A 15 11.80 23.58 -22.65
CA ASN A 15 11.78 22.14 -22.87
C ASN A 15 11.66 21.27 -21.60
N ASP A 16 11.16 21.83 -20.49
CA ASP A 16 10.81 21.05 -19.30
C ASP A 16 9.65 20.08 -19.58
N THR A 17 9.74 18.86 -19.05
CA THR A 17 8.61 17.93 -18.98
C THR A 17 8.00 17.99 -17.58
N ILE A 18 6.76 18.45 -17.47
CA ILE A 18 6.10 18.75 -16.20
C ILE A 18 4.79 17.96 -16.10
N TYR A 19 4.59 17.32 -14.95
CA TYR A 19 3.37 16.57 -14.66
C TYR A 19 2.62 17.25 -13.50
N PHE A 20 1.30 17.39 -13.66
CA PHE A 20 0.41 17.87 -12.61
C PHE A 20 -0.44 16.72 -12.09
N ALA A 21 -0.58 16.64 -10.78
CA ALA A 21 -1.48 15.70 -10.13
C ALA A 21 -2.09 16.34 -8.89
N HIS A 22 -3.34 15.97 -8.58
CA HIS A 22 -4.02 16.44 -7.36
C HIS A 22 -3.32 15.94 -6.08
N CYS A 23 -2.81 14.71 -6.11
CA CYS A 23 -2.00 14.12 -5.05
C CYS A 23 -0.84 13.38 -5.72
N TYR A 24 0.29 13.22 -5.00
CA TYR A 24 1.43 12.50 -5.53
C TYR A 24 1.01 11.06 -5.92
N PRO A 25 1.19 10.65 -7.17
CA PRO A 25 0.61 9.41 -7.67
C PRO A 25 1.22 8.20 -6.95
N TYR A 26 0.43 7.14 -6.87
CA TYR A 26 0.88 5.80 -6.48
C TYR A 26 0.30 4.84 -7.52
N THR A 27 1.15 4.32 -8.39
CA THR A 27 0.71 3.54 -9.55
C THR A 27 0.48 2.08 -9.16
N TYR A 28 -0.23 1.35 -10.03
CA TYR A 28 -0.35 -0.10 -9.87
C TYR A 28 1.02 -0.82 -9.97
N THR A 29 1.91 -0.29 -10.80
CA THR A 29 3.30 -0.79 -10.88
C THR A 29 4.06 -0.57 -9.58
N ASP A 30 3.86 0.55 -8.90
CA ASP A 30 4.45 0.80 -7.59
C ASP A 30 3.91 -0.19 -6.55
N LEU A 31 2.59 -0.43 -6.54
CA LEU A 31 1.94 -1.40 -5.66
C LEU A 31 2.53 -2.80 -5.84
N THR A 32 2.55 -3.27 -7.08
CA THR A 32 3.04 -4.61 -7.41
C THR A 32 4.52 -4.77 -7.06
N LYS A 33 5.36 -3.79 -7.39
CA LYS A 33 6.79 -3.78 -6.98
C LYS A 33 6.95 -3.80 -5.46
N PHE A 34 6.18 -2.99 -4.75
CA PHE A 34 6.21 -2.93 -3.29
C PHE A 34 5.84 -4.29 -2.69
N VAL A 35 4.71 -4.86 -3.08
CA VAL A 35 4.25 -6.16 -2.61
C VAL A 35 5.27 -7.27 -2.90
N SER A 36 5.85 -7.29 -4.11
CA SER A 36 6.90 -8.25 -4.47
C SER A 36 8.17 -8.09 -3.64
N LYS A 37 8.56 -6.86 -3.29
CA LYS A 37 9.72 -6.58 -2.43
C LYS A 37 9.45 -6.97 -0.97
N THR A 38 8.21 -6.83 -0.50
CA THR A 38 7.82 -7.10 0.88
C THR A 38 7.62 -8.60 1.14
N CYS A 39 6.92 -9.30 0.24
CA CYS A 39 6.57 -10.71 0.37
C CYS A 39 7.63 -11.62 -0.25
N THR A 40 8.81 -11.65 0.37
CA THR A 40 9.94 -12.50 -0.03
C THR A 40 10.02 -13.77 0.82
N TYR A 41 10.89 -14.71 0.43
CA TYR A 41 11.15 -15.90 1.23
C TYR A 41 11.71 -15.56 2.61
N GLN A 42 12.53 -14.51 2.71
CA GLN A 42 13.12 -14.03 3.96
C GLN A 42 12.04 -13.53 4.94
N ASN A 43 10.97 -12.93 4.42
CA ASN A 43 9.88 -12.39 5.23
C ASN A 43 8.69 -13.35 5.40
N LYS A 44 8.78 -14.60 4.92
CA LYS A 44 7.65 -15.57 4.88
C LYS A 44 7.04 -15.89 6.25
N ASP A 45 7.83 -15.71 7.31
CA ASP A 45 7.45 -15.99 8.68
C ASP A 45 6.78 -14.78 9.36
N LYS A 46 6.83 -13.60 8.73
CA LYS A 46 6.20 -12.35 9.19
C LYS A 46 5.01 -11.92 8.33
N VAL A 47 5.10 -12.07 7.00
CA VAL A 47 4.08 -11.60 6.05
C VAL A 47 3.82 -12.60 4.94
N ARG A 48 2.55 -12.79 4.60
CA ARG A 48 2.12 -13.59 3.45
C ARG A 48 1.11 -12.83 2.61
N LYS A 49 1.17 -13.04 1.30
CA LYS A 49 0.24 -12.49 0.32
C LYS A 49 -0.79 -13.53 -0.08
N THR A 50 -2.04 -13.13 -0.20
CA THR A 50 -3.09 -13.88 -0.90
C THR A 50 -3.87 -12.95 -1.82
N VAL A 51 -4.46 -13.49 -2.88
CA VAL A 51 -5.42 -12.74 -3.71
C VAL A 51 -6.77 -12.83 -3.03
N LEU A 52 -7.30 -11.69 -2.58
CA LEU A 52 -8.63 -11.63 -1.95
C LEU A 52 -9.73 -11.81 -2.99
N CYS A 53 -9.63 -11.09 -4.09
CA CYS A 53 -10.55 -11.15 -5.22
C CYS A 53 -9.92 -10.50 -6.47
N LYS A 54 -10.70 -10.49 -7.56
CA LYS A 54 -10.40 -9.69 -8.75
C LYS A 54 -11.29 -8.45 -8.77
N SER A 55 -10.72 -7.31 -9.13
CA SER A 55 -11.49 -6.10 -9.47
C SER A 55 -12.32 -6.32 -10.74
N LEU A 56 -13.26 -5.41 -11.02
CA LEU A 56 -14.07 -5.45 -12.25
C LEU A 56 -13.22 -5.41 -13.53
N ALA A 57 -12.05 -4.79 -13.48
CA ALA A 57 -11.11 -4.74 -14.61
C ALA A 57 -10.16 -5.96 -14.67
N GLY A 58 -10.33 -6.95 -13.80
CA GLY A 58 -9.52 -8.18 -13.77
C GLY A 58 -8.19 -8.08 -13.03
N ASN A 59 -7.88 -6.92 -12.42
CA ASN A 59 -6.69 -6.78 -11.59
C ASN A 59 -6.84 -7.53 -10.26
N ASP A 60 -5.76 -8.14 -9.78
CA ASP A 60 -5.71 -8.72 -8.43
C ASP A 60 -5.89 -7.66 -7.35
N VAL A 61 -6.74 -7.95 -6.39
CA VAL A 61 -6.84 -7.24 -5.12
C VAL A 61 -6.11 -8.09 -4.09
N ASP A 62 -4.85 -7.74 -3.84
CA ASP A 62 -4.00 -8.45 -2.89
C ASP A 62 -4.41 -8.14 -1.44
N MET A 63 -4.39 -9.16 -0.58
CA MET A 63 -4.47 -9.04 0.88
C MET A 63 -3.15 -9.52 1.49
N LEU A 64 -2.53 -8.68 2.31
CA LEU A 64 -1.34 -9.03 3.07
C LEU A 64 -1.73 -9.36 4.50
N ILE A 65 -1.29 -10.52 4.96
CA ILE A 65 -1.49 -11.01 6.32
C ILE A 65 -0.16 -10.90 7.03
N VAL A 66 -0.09 -10.07 8.07
CA VAL A 66 1.08 -9.90 8.92
C VAL A 66 0.81 -10.55 10.27
N THR A 67 1.64 -11.52 10.66
CA THR A 67 1.59 -12.22 11.94
C THR A 67 2.87 -13.04 12.12
N ASN A 68 3.16 -13.50 13.33
CA ASN A 68 4.21 -14.50 13.53
C ASN A 68 3.70 -15.88 13.06
N PHE A 69 4.08 -16.27 11.85
CA PHE A 69 3.71 -17.56 11.23
C PHE A 69 4.54 -18.75 11.74
N ALA A 70 5.54 -18.52 12.60
CA ALA A 70 6.25 -19.60 13.30
C ALA A 70 5.46 -20.15 14.50
N SER A 71 4.40 -19.45 14.92
CA SER A 71 3.47 -19.94 15.95
C SER A 71 2.61 -21.08 15.41
N ILE A 72 2.10 -21.93 16.31
CA ILE A 72 1.18 -23.01 15.92
C ILE A 72 -0.14 -22.44 15.36
N PRO A 73 -0.78 -23.11 14.39
CA PRO A 73 -1.98 -22.60 13.72
C PRO A 73 -3.14 -22.28 14.67
N GLU A 74 -3.31 -23.07 15.74
CA GLU A 74 -4.37 -22.89 16.72
C GLU A 74 -4.24 -21.55 17.46
N ASP A 75 -3.01 -21.18 17.84
CA ASP A 75 -2.72 -19.90 18.50
C ASP A 75 -2.94 -18.73 17.54
N ILE A 76 -2.57 -18.89 16.26
CA ILE A 76 -2.80 -17.86 15.24
C ILE A 76 -4.31 -17.64 15.05
N ALA A 77 -5.11 -18.71 15.04
CA ALA A 77 -6.55 -18.66 14.78
C ALA A 77 -7.35 -17.90 15.84
N ILE A 78 -6.87 -17.85 17.09
CA ILE A 78 -7.55 -17.14 18.19
C ILE A 78 -7.04 -15.70 18.40
N ARG A 79 -6.01 -15.26 17.66
CA ARG A 79 -5.50 -13.88 17.76
C ARG A 79 -6.58 -12.88 17.35
N LYS A 80 -6.61 -11.75 18.04
CA LYS A 80 -7.44 -10.61 17.63
C LYS A 80 -6.95 -10.13 16.25
N ALA A 81 -7.86 -10.08 15.29
CA ALA A 81 -7.58 -9.56 13.97
C ALA A 81 -7.78 -8.04 13.94
N ILE A 82 -6.83 -7.32 13.35
CA ILE A 82 -6.97 -5.91 12.99
C ILE A 82 -7.01 -5.85 11.46
N ILE A 83 -8.09 -5.27 10.92
CA ILE A 83 -8.26 -5.12 9.48
C ILE A 83 -8.02 -3.67 9.10
N LEU A 84 -7.03 -3.44 8.25
CA LEU A 84 -6.74 -2.13 7.69
C LEU A 84 -7.02 -2.16 6.20
N THR A 85 -7.74 -1.15 5.71
CA THR A 85 -7.98 -0.93 4.28
C THR A 85 -7.53 0.49 3.92
N ALA A 86 -7.14 0.69 2.66
CA ALA A 86 -6.68 1.98 2.18
C ALA A 86 -7.17 2.26 0.76
N ARG A 87 -7.32 3.55 0.44
CA ARG A 87 -7.63 4.06 -0.91
C ARG A 87 -8.91 3.47 -1.51
N VAL A 88 -10.00 3.55 -0.76
CA VAL A 88 -11.35 3.21 -1.27
C VAL A 88 -11.74 4.17 -2.39
N HIS A 89 -11.41 5.46 -2.23
CA HIS A 89 -11.51 6.42 -3.32
C HIS A 89 -10.23 6.43 -4.17
N PRO A 90 -10.32 6.22 -5.49
CA PRO A 90 -9.14 6.05 -6.34
C PRO A 90 -8.22 7.29 -6.41
N GLY A 91 -8.79 8.49 -6.21
CA GLY A 91 -8.07 9.77 -6.21
C GLY A 91 -7.25 10.07 -4.95
N GLU A 92 -7.43 9.30 -3.87
CA GLU A 92 -6.74 9.48 -2.59
C GLU A 92 -5.42 8.66 -2.55
N SER A 93 -4.52 8.92 -3.50
CA SER A 93 -3.27 8.13 -3.66
C SER A 93 -2.34 8.17 -2.44
N ASN A 94 -2.41 9.22 -1.62
CA ASN A 94 -1.70 9.33 -0.36
C ASN A 94 -2.00 8.17 0.60
N ALA A 95 -3.21 7.59 0.56
CA ALA A 95 -3.54 6.45 1.40
C ALA A 95 -2.70 5.20 1.08
N SER A 96 -2.29 5.01 -0.18
CA SER A 96 -1.38 3.91 -0.56
C SER A 96 0.02 4.11 0.02
N TRP A 97 0.54 5.34 0.00
CA TRP A 97 1.83 5.67 0.63
C TRP A 97 1.81 5.44 2.14
N MET A 98 0.72 5.82 2.81
CA MET A 98 0.55 5.56 4.24
C MET A 98 0.51 4.06 4.55
N MET A 99 -0.27 3.29 3.78
CA MET A 99 -0.35 1.84 3.96
C MET A 99 1.00 1.15 3.73
N GLN A 100 1.77 1.61 2.73
CA GLN A 100 3.13 1.13 2.52
C GLN A 100 4.01 1.35 3.75
N GLY A 101 4.00 2.57 4.33
CA GLY A 101 4.77 2.85 5.56
C GLY A 101 4.34 2.01 6.76
N VAL A 102 3.03 1.76 6.92
CA VAL A 102 2.50 0.87 7.97
C VAL A 102 3.06 -0.55 7.78
N ILE A 103 2.99 -1.10 6.57
CA ILE A 103 3.47 -2.45 6.29
C ILE A 103 4.99 -2.52 6.46
N ASP A 104 5.74 -1.56 5.92
CA ASP A 104 7.20 -1.48 6.07
C ASP A 104 7.61 -1.52 7.55
N PHE A 105 6.91 -0.76 8.40
CA PHE A 105 7.14 -0.78 9.84
C PHE A 105 6.80 -2.15 10.47
N LEU A 106 5.60 -2.70 10.19
CA LEU A 106 5.15 -3.96 10.80
C LEU A 106 6.00 -5.18 10.42
N VAL A 107 6.65 -5.16 9.25
CA VAL A 107 7.54 -6.26 8.82
C VAL A 107 9.01 -6.02 9.15
N SER A 108 9.36 -4.83 9.66
CA SER A 108 10.73 -4.46 10.00
C SER A 108 11.26 -5.23 11.22
N ASP A 109 12.52 -5.02 11.56
CA ASP A 109 13.15 -5.53 12.79
C ASP A 109 13.14 -4.48 13.92
N ASP A 110 12.31 -3.44 13.82
CA ASP A 110 12.12 -2.47 14.91
C ASP A 110 11.51 -3.18 16.14
N GLU A 111 12.07 -2.90 17.32
CA GLU A 111 11.64 -3.50 18.59
C GLU A 111 10.15 -3.27 18.88
N LYS A 112 9.58 -2.15 18.43
CA LYS A 112 8.14 -1.86 18.62
C LYS A 112 7.25 -2.61 17.64
N ALA A 113 7.81 -3.17 16.57
CA ALA A 113 7.09 -3.95 15.58
C ALA A 113 7.12 -5.47 15.86
N GLN A 114 8.08 -5.94 16.67
CA GLN A 114 8.21 -7.35 17.09
C GLN A 114 7.42 -7.64 18.37
#